data_AF-A0A6J8F0A6-F1
#
_entry.id   AF-A0A6J8F0A6-F1
#
_cell.length_a   1.000
_cell.length_b   1.000
_cell.length_c   1.000
_cell.angle_alpha   90.00
_cell.angle_beta   90.00
_cell.angle_gamma   90.00
#
_symmetry.space_group_name_H-M   'P 1'
#
loop_
_entity.id
_entity.type
_entity.pdbx_description
1 polymer ?
#
loop_
_entity_poly.entity_id
_entity_poly.type
_entity_poly.pdbx_seq_one_letter_code
_entity_poly.pdbx_strand_id
1 'polypeptide(L)'
;MDPSSTNLVDEKDCSDEELQNLTWSEKGRFIQSDPVTCARHFDHSFQSCTTNFILSDLHPVRNVTDWFSRIEFQQRESPHVHMMIWCDNAPNLNDNSNEEICKYIDQFITCSIQNSDASLTILVKLLQHKHSRAWKKRCRFGFPKPPMQQTIIFHPLDDQVTLKGKHKLN
;
A
#
# COMPACT_ATOMS: atom_id res chain seq x y z
N MET A 1 -37.14 2.31 9.94
CA MET A 1 -36.73 0.91 9.72
C MET A 1 -37.06 0.56 8.28
N ASP A 2 -36.03 0.45 7.45
CA ASP A 2 -36.01 -0.51 6.35
C ASP A 2 -34.54 -0.95 6.21
N PRO A 3 -34.15 -2.10 6.76
CA PRO A 3 -32.80 -2.62 6.61
C PRO A 3 -32.68 -3.09 5.18
N SER A 4 -32.17 -2.21 4.30
CA SER A 4 -31.88 -2.53 2.90
C SER A 4 -31.21 -3.89 2.83
N SER A 5 -31.96 -4.87 2.32
CA SER A 5 -31.58 -6.27 2.20
C SER A 5 -30.30 -6.38 1.37
N THR A 6 -29.17 -6.56 2.04
CA THR A 6 -27.96 -7.07 1.40
C THR A 6 -28.22 -8.54 1.13
N ASN A 7 -28.97 -8.85 0.08
CA ASN A 7 -29.06 -10.22 -0.41
C ASN A 7 -27.65 -10.59 -0.87
N LEU A 8 -27.04 -11.58 -0.20
CA LEU A 8 -25.82 -12.18 -0.70
C LEU A 8 -26.07 -12.58 -2.16
N VAL A 9 -25.10 -12.32 -3.05
CA VAL A 9 -25.22 -12.45 -4.51
C VAL A 9 -25.86 -13.77 -4.95
N ASP A 10 -25.63 -14.85 -4.20
CA ASP A 10 -26.16 -16.19 -4.47
C ASP A 10 -27.10 -16.72 -3.36
N GLU A 11 -27.45 -15.89 -2.37
CA GLU A 11 -28.28 -16.25 -1.20
C GLU A 11 -27.82 -17.55 -0.50
N LYS A 12 -26.51 -17.86 -0.60
CA LYS A 12 -25.88 -19.05 -0.04
C LYS A 12 -24.87 -18.64 1.02
N ASP A 13 -24.95 -19.30 2.17
CA ASP A 13 -23.88 -19.27 3.16
C ASP A 13 -22.67 -20.04 2.63
N CYS A 14 -21.54 -19.35 2.50
CA CYS A 14 -20.26 -19.94 2.14
C CYS A 14 -19.37 -20.01 3.37
N SER A 15 -18.76 -21.16 3.60
CA SER A 15 -17.70 -21.32 4.60
C SER A 15 -16.42 -20.59 4.18
N ASP A 16 -15.56 -20.28 5.15
CA ASP A 16 -14.25 -19.66 4.88
C ASP A 16 -13.38 -20.53 3.95
N GLU A 17 -13.49 -21.86 4.06
CA GLU A 17 -12.78 -22.80 3.20
C GLU A 17 -13.27 -22.71 1.75
N GLU A 18 -14.59 -22.65 1.54
CA GLU A 18 -15.18 -22.45 0.21
C GLU A 18 -14.73 -21.11 -0.40
N LEU A 19 -14.74 -20.02 0.39
CA LEU A 19 -14.33 -18.68 -0.06
C LEU A 19 -12.84 -18.62 -0.45
N GLN A 20 -11.98 -19.29 0.31
CA GLN A 20 -10.54 -19.35 0.00
C GLN A 20 -10.28 -20.07 -1.32
N ASN A 21 -11.04 -21.15 -1.57
CA ASN A 21 -10.92 -22.01 -2.75
C ASN A 21 -11.56 -21.45 -4.03
N LEU A 22 -12.30 -20.32 -3.95
CA LEU A 22 -12.86 -19.67 -5.13
C LEU A 22 -11.77 -19.31 -6.15
N THR A 23 -12.07 -19.58 -7.43
CA THR A 23 -11.24 -19.17 -8.55
C THR A 23 -11.25 -17.65 -8.70
N TRP A 24 -10.26 -17.12 -9.44
CA TRP A 24 -10.17 -15.68 -9.69
C TRP A 24 -11.40 -15.12 -10.43
N SER A 25 -12.00 -15.91 -11.32
CA SER A 25 -13.21 -15.53 -12.06
C SER A 25 -14.44 -15.46 -11.16
N GLU A 26 -14.58 -16.41 -10.22
CA GLU A 26 -15.69 -16.41 -9.27
C GLU A 26 -15.58 -15.23 -8.30
N LYS A 27 -14.38 -14.98 -7.77
CA LYS A 27 -14.10 -13.78 -6.95
C LYS A 27 -14.44 -12.50 -7.72
N GLY A 28 -14.04 -12.42 -8.99
CA GLY A 28 -14.38 -11.31 -9.87
C GLY A 28 -15.90 -11.13 -10.05
N ARG A 29 -16.65 -12.22 -10.24
CA ARG A 29 -18.11 -12.18 -10.36
C ARG A 29 -18.76 -11.59 -9.13
N PHE A 30 -18.38 -12.05 -7.92
CA PHE A 30 -18.94 -11.52 -6.67
C PHE A 30 -18.72 -10.02 -6.50
N ILE A 31 -17.53 -9.53 -6.85
CA ILE A 31 -17.21 -8.10 -6.79
C ILE A 31 -18.06 -7.30 -7.79
N GLN A 32 -18.23 -7.83 -9.01
CA GLN A 32 -18.99 -7.15 -10.08
C GLN A 32 -20.50 -7.17 -9.84
N SER A 33 -21.02 -8.18 -9.15
CA SER A 33 -22.45 -8.31 -8.85
C SER A 33 -22.91 -7.38 -7.73
N ASP A 34 -22.03 -7.02 -6.79
CA ASP A 34 -22.34 -6.06 -5.71
C ASP A 34 -21.17 -5.10 -5.45
N PRO A 35 -20.89 -4.19 -6.41
CA PRO A 35 -19.80 -3.23 -6.27
C PRO A 35 -20.06 -2.21 -5.16
N VAL A 36 -21.32 -1.98 -4.78
CA VAL A 36 -21.70 -1.04 -3.71
C VAL A 36 -21.27 -1.58 -2.35
N THR A 37 -21.59 -2.84 -2.05
CA THR A 37 -21.14 -3.47 -0.80
C THR A 37 -19.63 -3.58 -0.75
N CYS A 38 -18.97 -3.93 -1.87
CA CYS A 38 -17.51 -3.92 -1.95
C CYS A 38 -16.92 -2.54 -1.61
N ALA A 39 -17.48 -1.46 -2.17
CA ALA A 39 -17.03 -0.10 -1.88
C ALA A 39 -17.26 0.30 -0.40
N ARG A 40 -18.42 -0.05 0.18
CA ARG A 40 -18.73 0.21 1.60
C ARG A 40 -17.80 -0.59 2.52
N HIS A 41 -17.52 -1.85 2.19
CA HIS A 41 -16.61 -2.68 2.96
C HIS A 41 -15.17 -2.15 2.91
N PHE A 42 -14.73 -1.68 1.73
CA PHE A 42 -13.43 -1.02 1.59
C PHE A 42 -13.35 0.24 2.46
N ASP A 43 -14.34 1.13 2.39
CA ASP A 43 -14.38 2.35 3.20
C ASP A 43 -14.36 2.01 4.70
N HIS A 44 -15.24 1.11 5.15
CA HIS A 44 -15.24 0.64 6.53
C HIS A 44 -13.89 0.09 6.98
N SER A 45 -13.25 -0.76 6.16
CA SER A 45 -11.94 -1.34 6.48
C SER A 45 -10.85 -0.26 6.56
N PHE A 46 -10.86 0.71 5.64
CA PHE A 46 -9.95 1.83 5.66
C PHE A 46 -10.15 2.72 6.90
N GLN A 47 -11.40 3.09 7.21
CA GLN A 47 -11.73 3.89 8.38
C GLN A 47 -11.34 3.17 9.67
N SER A 48 -11.70 1.89 9.81
CA SER A 48 -11.34 1.09 10.99
C SER A 48 -9.83 0.97 11.17
N CYS A 49 -9.08 0.73 10.09
CA CYS A 49 -7.62 0.72 10.17
C CYS A 49 -7.06 2.10 10.58
N THR A 50 -7.62 3.17 10.02
CA THR A 50 -7.20 4.54 10.33
C THR A 50 -7.47 4.89 11.79
N THR A 51 -8.72 4.76 12.25
CA THR A 51 -9.13 5.19 13.59
C THR A 51 -8.65 4.26 14.69
N ASN A 52 -8.76 2.95 14.48
CA ASN A 52 -8.54 1.97 15.55
C ASN A 52 -7.10 1.47 15.61
N PHE A 53 -6.31 1.69 14.57
CA PHE A 53 -4.90 1.29 14.53
C PHE A 53 -4.00 2.52 14.35
N ILE A 54 -3.99 3.16 13.17
CA ILE A 54 -3.04 4.23 12.84
C ILE A 54 -3.10 5.39 13.84
N LEU A 55 -4.30 5.87 14.17
CA LEU A 55 -4.54 7.00 15.07
C LEU A 55 -4.78 6.60 16.53
N SER A 56 -4.58 5.32 16.86
CA SER A 56 -4.79 4.84 18.22
C SER A 56 -3.73 5.38 19.19
N ASP A 57 -4.08 5.40 20.48
CA ASP A 57 -3.17 5.75 21.57
C ASP A 57 -2.00 4.76 21.76
N LEU A 58 -1.96 3.67 20.97
CA LEU A 58 -0.83 2.77 20.89
C LEU A 58 0.32 3.34 20.04
N HIS A 59 0.07 4.44 19.32
CA HIS A 59 1.06 5.17 18.53
C HIS A 59 1.90 4.29 17.59
N PRO A 60 1.29 3.41 16.77
CA PRO A 60 2.04 2.47 15.93
C PRO A 60 2.93 3.17 14.90
N VAL A 61 2.57 4.39 14.50
CA VAL A 61 3.34 5.27 13.62
C VAL A 61 3.85 6.52 14.33
N ARG A 62 4.04 6.46 15.66
CA ARG A 62 4.25 7.59 16.60
C ARG A 62 2.98 8.39 16.87
N ASN A 63 3.13 9.50 17.59
CA ASN A 63 2.05 10.39 17.94
C ASN A 63 1.67 11.25 16.73
N VAL A 64 0.47 11.00 16.20
CA VAL A 64 -0.06 11.67 15.01
C VAL A 64 -0.72 12.99 15.43
N THR A 65 -0.25 14.11 14.87
CA THR A 65 -0.79 15.44 15.15
C THR A 65 -1.83 15.88 14.15
N ASP A 66 -1.70 15.43 12.90
CA ASP A 66 -2.65 15.69 11.83
C ASP A 66 -2.58 14.58 10.78
N TRP A 67 -3.63 14.43 9.97
CA TRP A 67 -3.67 13.47 8.87
C TRP A 67 -4.64 13.91 7.79
N PHE A 68 -4.35 13.49 6.57
CA PHE A 68 -5.17 13.75 5.40
C PHE A 68 -5.26 12.49 4.56
N SER A 69 -6.46 12.17 4.08
CA SER A 69 -6.63 11.10 3.10
C SER A 69 -7.58 11.52 1.98
N ARG A 70 -7.36 10.94 0.81
CA ARG A 70 -8.26 11.03 -0.34
C ARG A 70 -8.33 9.69 -1.05
N ILE A 71 -9.51 9.36 -1.57
CA ILE A 71 -9.74 8.13 -2.33
C ILE A 71 -9.85 8.51 -3.80
N GLU A 72 -9.00 7.92 -4.63
CA GLU A 72 -9.01 8.11 -6.09
C GLU A 72 -9.39 6.80 -6.79
N PHE A 73 -10.31 6.89 -7.74
CA PHE A 73 -10.61 5.80 -8.67
C PHE A 73 -9.75 6.01 -9.92
N GLN A 74 -8.51 5.51 -9.88
CA GLN A 74 -7.63 5.51 -11.06
C GLN A 74 -8.23 4.64 -12.18
N GLN A 75 -7.63 4.62 -13.38
CA GLN A 75 -8.01 3.74 -14.52
C GLN A 75 -7.93 2.22 -14.22
N ARG A 76 -7.93 1.81 -12.96
CA ARG A 76 -7.86 0.43 -12.46
C ARG A 76 -9.18 -0.03 -11.83
N GLU A 77 -10.21 0.81 -11.87
CA GLU A 77 -11.58 0.51 -11.41
C GLU A 77 -11.69 0.12 -9.91
N SER A 78 -10.58 0.10 -9.17
CA SER A 78 -10.53 -0.12 -7.73
C SER A 78 -10.16 1.18 -6.99
N PRO A 79 -10.73 1.42 -5.80
CA PRO A 79 -10.37 2.58 -5.00
C PRO A 79 -8.90 2.54 -4.57
N HIS A 80 -8.22 3.69 -4.66
CA HIS A 80 -6.83 3.87 -4.25
C HIS A 80 -6.77 4.95 -3.18
N VAL A 81 -6.24 4.61 -2.00
CA VAL A 81 -6.06 5.59 -0.92
C VAL A 81 -4.74 6.31 -1.10
N HIS A 82 -4.79 7.64 -1.18
CA HIS A 82 -3.65 8.50 -0.93
C HIS A 82 -3.78 9.07 0.48
N MET A 83 -2.77 8.86 1.32
CA MET A 83 -2.78 9.28 2.72
C MET A 83 -1.48 9.98 3.08
N MET A 84 -1.59 11.03 3.88
CA MET A 84 -0.49 11.76 4.51
C MET A 84 -0.75 11.83 6.01
N ILE A 85 0.30 11.56 6.79
CA ILE A 85 0.23 11.52 8.25
C ILE A 85 1.35 12.41 8.76
N TRP A 86 1.00 13.37 9.63
CA TRP A 86 1.96 14.21 10.32
C TRP A 86 2.17 13.67 11.72
N CYS A 87 3.41 13.34 12.03
CA CYS A 87 3.81 12.90 13.36
C CYS A 87 4.50 14.05 14.09
N ASP A 88 4.33 14.11 15.41
CA ASP A 88 5.12 15.00 16.22
C ASP A 88 6.62 14.67 16.14
N ASN A 89 7.46 15.69 16.30
CA ASN A 89 8.92 15.54 16.40
C ASN A 89 9.58 14.76 15.24
N ALA A 90 8.94 14.67 14.08
CA ALA A 90 9.55 14.10 12.89
C ALA A 90 10.70 15.02 12.42
N PRO A 91 11.87 14.47 12.05
CA PRO A 91 13.02 15.27 11.64
C PRO A 91 12.74 15.95 10.31
N ASN A 92 13.34 17.12 10.09
CA ASN A 92 13.16 17.91 8.88
C ASN A 92 14.51 18.23 8.21
N LEU A 93 14.47 18.51 6.90
CA LEU A 93 15.66 18.72 6.06
C LEU A 93 16.48 19.96 6.43
N ASN A 94 15.91 20.92 7.16
CA ASN A 94 16.61 22.17 7.51
C ASN A 94 17.37 22.05 8.82
N ASP A 95 16.80 21.33 9.80
CA ASP A 95 17.30 21.30 11.18
C ASP A 95 17.99 19.98 11.53
N ASN A 96 17.84 18.93 10.73
CA ASN A 96 18.40 17.60 10.99
C ASN A 96 19.38 17.14 9.92
N SER A 97 20.32 16.30 10.33
CA SER A 97 21.26 15.68 9.39
C SER A 97 20.56 14.63 8.52
N ASN A 98 21.10 14.38 7.33
CA ASN A 98 20.58 13.33 6.45
C ASN A 98 20.54 11.97 7.15
N GLU A 99 21.54 11.67 7.99
CA GLU A 99 21.63 10.42 8.75
C GLU A 99 20.50 10.29 9.77
N GLU A 100 20.15 11.38 10.48
CA GLU A 100 19.04 11.40 11.43
C GLU A 100 17.70 11.15 10.73
N ILE A 101 17.49 11.79 9.58
CA ILE A 101 16.28 11.64 8.78
C ILE A 101 16.17 10.23 8.20
N CYS A 102 17.25 9.70 7.60
CA CYS A 102 17.27 8.33 7.08
C CYS A 102 16.99 7.31 8.19
N LYS A 103 17.63 7.45 9.35
CA LYS A 103 17.41 6.57 10.51
C LYS A 103 15.97 6.64 11.04
N TYR A 104 15.34 7.81 10.96
CA TYR A 104 13.92 7.94 11.29
C TYR A 104 13.04 7.21 10.27
N ILE A 105 13.27 7.40 8.97
CA ILE A 105 12.52 6.74 7.88
C ILE A 105 12.63 5.21 7.98
N ASP A 106 13.82 4.69 8.23
CA ASP A 106 14.09 3.24 8.27
C ASP A 106 13.36 2.52 9.42
N GLN A 107 12.83 3.26 10.42
CA GLN A 107 11.97 2.69 11.48
C GLN A 107 10.60 2.27 10.94
N PHE A 108 10.12 2.92 9.89
CA PHE A 108 8.77 2.71 9.34
C PHE A 108 8.81 2.03 7.97
N ILE A 109 9.79 2.38 7.15
CA ILE A 109 9.94 1.86 5.79
C ILE A 109 11.09 0.85 5.78
N THR A 110 10.74 -0.41 5.90
CA THR A 110 11.68 -1.53 5.80
C THR A 110 11.07 -2.67 5.01
N CYS A 111 11.91 -3.54 4.45
CA CYS A 111 11.48 -4.72 3.72
C CYS A 111 12.36 -5.90 4.11
N SER A 112 11.79 -6.85 4.86
CA SER A 112 12.41 -8.14 5.14
C SER A 112 11.42 -9.26 4.86
N ILE A 113 11.88 -10.26 4.08
CA ILE A 113 11.14 -11.50 3.86
C ILE A 113 11.45 -12.51 4.99
N GLN A 114 12.52 -12.29 5.75
CA GLN A 114 12.94 -13.19 6.83
C GLN A 114 12.12 -12.92 8.10
N ASN A 115 10.91 -13.48 8.14
CA ASN A 115 10.08 -13.51 9.33
C ASN A 115 9.87 -14.97 9.76
N SER A 116 10.09 -15.27 11.05
CA SER A 116 9.82 -16.58 11.63
C SER A 116 8.33 -16.89 11.76
N ASP A 117 7.47 -15.88 11.64
CA ASP A 117 6.02 -16.00 11.65
C ASP A 117 5.49 -16.37 10.25
N ALA A 118 4.89 -17.56 10.17
CA ALA A 118 4.29 -18.09 8.96
C ALA A 118 3.10 -17.23 8.46
N SER A 119 2.31 -16.66 9.37
CA SER A 119 1.14 -15.84 9.05
C SER A 119 1.56 -14.50 8.43
N LEU A 120 2.56 -13.84 9.02
CA LEU A 120 3.13 -12.61 8.46
C LEU A 120 3.78 -12.88 7.09
N THR A 121 4.45 -14.03 6.94
CA THR A 121 5.02 -14.44 5.65
C THR A 121 3.96 -14.57 4.56
N ILE A 122 2.77 -15.10 4.88
CA ILE A 122 1.64 -15.19 3.95
C ILE A 122 1.16 -13.79 3.55
N LEU A 123 0.97 -12.89 4.53
CA LEU A 123 0.51 -11.53 4.28
C LEU A 123 1.48 -10.73 3.40
N VAL A 124 2.79 -10.79 3.68
CA VAL A 124 3.82 -10.12 2.87
C VAL A 124 3.80 -10.62 1.42
N LYS A 125 3.59 -11.93 1.20
CA LYS A 125 3.47 -12.51 -0.16
C LYS A 125 2.23 -12.03 -0.93
N LEU A 126 1.20 -11.51 -0.26
CA LEU A 126 0.05 -10.89 -0.92
C LEU A 126 0.40 -9.50 -1.49
N LEU A 127 1.32 -8.79 -0.84
CA LEU A 127 1.77 -7.45 -1.24
C LEU A 127 2.87 -7.47 -2.31
N GLN A 128 3.44 -8.65 -2.59
CA GLN A 128 4.44 -8.81 -3.64
C GLN A 128 3.83 -8.65 -5.03
N HIS A 129 4.48 -7.82 -5.84
CA HIS A 129 4.14 -7.66 -7.25
C HIS A 129 4.22 -9.00 -7.98
N LYS A 130 3.10 -9.42 -8.61
CA LYS A 130 3.02 -10.66 -9.40
C LYS A 130 2.78 -10.32 -10.87
N HIS A 131 3.50 -11.02 -11.75
CA HIS A 131 3.28 -10.92 -13.18
C HIS A 131 2.06 -11.72 -13.61
N SER A 132 1.11 -11.05 -14.26
CA SER A 132 0.10 -11.75 -15.04
C SER A 132 0.73 -12.41 -16.27
N ARG A 133 0.01 -13.34 -16.90
CA ARG A 133 0.50 -14.14 -18.03
C ARG A 133 1.03 -13.28 -19.20
N ALA A 134 0.49 -12.09 -19.38
CA ALA A 134 0.88 -11.14 -20.42
C ALA A 134 2.25 -10.45 -20.19
N TRP A 135 2.72 -10.35 -18.94
CA TRP A 135 3.93 -9.59 -18.57
C TRP A 135 5.03 -10.46 -17.97
N LYS A 136 5.03 -11.78 -18.27
CA LYS A 136 6.03 -12.73 -17.76
C LYS A 136 7.45 -12.48 -18.30
N LYS A 137 7.57 -11.95 -19.52
CA LYS A 137 8.88 -11.72 -20.16
C LYS A 137 9.54 -10.40 -19.74
N ARG A 138 8.74 -9.36 -19.43
CA ARG A 138 9.22 -8.05 -19.00
C ARG A 138 8.16 -7.39 -18.13
N CYS A 139 8.58 -6.86 -16.98
CA CYS A 139 7.69 -6.09 -16.12
C CYS A 139 7.24 -4.81 -16.82
N ARG A 140 5.92 -4.55 -16.82
CA ARG A 140 5.36 -3.27 -17.29
C ARG A 140 5.96 -2.05 -16.57
N PHE A 141 6.28 -2.19 -15.29
CA PHE A 141 6.86 -1.13 -14.47
C PHE A 141 8.41 -1.16 -14.41
N GLY A 142 9.04 -2.03 -15.20
CA GLY A 142 10.50 -2.13 -15.26
C GLY A 142 11.14 -2.77 -14.01
N PHE A 143 10.42 -3.58 -13.24
CA PHE A 143 11.01 -4.36 -12.15
C PHE A 143 11.79 -5.60 -12.67
N PRO A 144 12.83 -6.05 -11.94
CA PRO A 144 13.34 -5.43 -10.72
C PRO A 144 14.06 -4.11 -11.02
N LYS A 145 13.75 -3.08 -10.23
CA LYS A 145 14.57 -1.87 -10.21
C LYS A 145 15.85 -2.19 -9.42
N PRO A 146 17.00 -1.58 -9.74
CA PRO A 146 18.21 -1.75 -8.96
C PRO A 146 17.92 -1.50 -7.47
N PRO A 147 18.34 -2.39 -6.57
CA PRO A 147 18.08 -2.21 -5.15
C PRO A 147 18.91 -1.03 -4.62
N MET A 148 18.28 -0.19 -3.79
CA MET A 148 18.96 0.80 -2.97
C MET A 148 19.33 0.11 -1.65
N GLN A 149 20.61 0.05 -1.30
CA GLN A 149 21.05 -0.65 -0.08
C GLN A 149 20.70 0.08 1.22
N GLN A 150 20.49 1.40 1.13
CA GLN A 150 20.15 2.25 2.25
C GLN A 150 19.27 3.41 1.77
N THR A 151 18.54 4.01 2.69
CA THR A 151 17.79 5.24 2.45
C THR A 151 18.77 6.39 2.19
N ILE A 152 18.56 7.14 1.12
CA ILE A 152 19.43 8.25 0.69
C ILE A 152 18.56 9.44 0.35
N ILE A 153 18.95 10.62 0.85
CA ILE A 153 18.34 11.91 0.51
C ILE A 153 19.14 12.51 -0.66
N PHE A 154 18.46 12.71 -1.79
CA PHE A 154 19.04 13.39 -2.94
C PHE A 154 18.84 14.89 -2.82
N HIS A 155 19.95 15.61 -2.83
CA HIS A 155 19.96 17.07 -2.91
C HIS A 155 19.99 17.52 -4.37
N PRO A 156 19.42 18.71 -4.70
CA PRO A 156 19.58 19.30 -6.02
C PRO A 156 21.06 19.37 -6.41
N LEU A 157 21.34 19.16 -7.69
CA LEU A 157 22.69 19.39 -8.21
C LEU A 157 23.02 20.88 -8.14
N ASP A 158 24.25 21.22 -7.76
CA ASP A 158 24.73 22.58 -7.86
C ASP A 158 24.64 23.07 -9.32
N ASP A 159 24.32 24.35 -9.53
CA ASP A 159 24.18 24.97 -10.85
C ASP A 159 25.44 24.85 -11.72
N GLN A 160 26.59 24.46 -11.15
CA GLN A 160 27.85 24.27 -11.85
C GLN A 160 28.05 22.85 -12.41
N VAL A 161 27.15 21.91 -12.12
CA VAL A 161 27.24 20.54 -12.64
C VAL A 161 26.76 20.52 -14.09
N THR A 162 27.69 20.66 -15.04
CA THR A 162 27.39 20.42 -16.46
C THR A 162 27.08 18.94 -16.67
N LEU A 163 25.84 18.58 -17.00
CA LEU A 163 25.45 17.21 -17.35
C LEU A 163 26.17 16.75 -18.63
N LYS A 164 27.40 16.23 -18.49
CA LYS A 164 28.09 15.53 -19.58
C LYS A 164 27.52 14.12 -19.71
N GLY A 165 26.68 13.94 -20.74
CA GLY A 165 26.29 12.61 -21.23
C GLY A 165 24.84 12.26 -20.93
N LYS A 166 23.95 12.54 -21.90
CA LYS A 166 22.70 11.79 -22.01
C LYS A 166 23.04 10.38 -22.49
N HIS A 167 23.39 9.47 -21.59
CA HIS A 167 23.32 8.05 -21.93
C HIS A 167 21.84 7.69 -22.08
N LYS A 168 21.40 7.50 -23.33
CA LYS A 168 20.14 6.82 -23.62
C LYS A 168 20.23 5.44 -23.00
N LEU A 169 19.42 5.18 -21.98
CA LEU A 169 19.15 3.82 -21.52
C LEU A 169 18.39 3.14 -22.66
N ASN A 170 19.07 2.20 -23.33
CA ASN A 170 18.49 1.36 -24.38
C ASN A 170 17.54 0.31 -23.78
#